data_AF-A0A0B2UVX7-F1
#
_entry.id   AF-A0A0B2UVX7-F1
#
_cell.length_a   1.000
_cell.length_b   1.000
_cell.length_c   1.000
_cell.angle_alpha   90.00
_cell.angle_beta   90.00
_cell.angle_gamma   90.00
#
_symmetry.space_group_name_H-M   'P 1'
#
loop_
_entity.id
_entity.type
_entity.pdbx_description
1 polymer ?
#
loop_
_entity_poly.entity_id
_entity_poly.type
_entity_poly.pdbx_seq_one_letter_code
_entity_poly.pdbx_strand_id
1 'polypeptide(L)'
;MRRKMKRFFSENRCLLRVLDSFGTHAEFNLQSYFSSHKVELGGRSNPWGGSGLELQQFMTMYPHTDDNTFLGFVVETHNVNQSSQRTNDTLVYGKEVYMWNGSDELLDRVAQFSQLHATVADVRELRGRSVINHGLLSGFELHSLLRRMKVFLGLGFPLEGPAPLEAIANGAVFINPTFNPPKSRRSYAFFADKPTLRELTSQNPYVERFIGRPHVITVDVTDVKQLEQAMREALSSEPRPYLPFEFTVNGMLQRVNMLINKQNFCTTSNFPPRKAARIVYASRLQSCEKACSERGLICERSFFDIAEQESFVNRDKSCPNITRIASPLAPYKCHRQAERLLFSCASVPPNDQILRICPCRDFIEGQIALCSLCL
;
A
#
# COMPACT_ATOMS: atom_id res chain seq x y z
N MET A 1 18.73 -16.43 4.70
CA MET A 1 19.63 -16.54 3.52
C MET A 1 20.97 -15.82 3.73
N ARG A 2 21.01 -14.48 3.83
CA ARG A 2 22.25 -13.67 3.97
C ARG A 2 23.27 -14.14 5.02
N ARG A 3 22.81 -14.61 6.19
CA ARG A 3 23.70 -15.03 7.29
C ARG A 3 24.17 -16.48 7.16
N LYS A 4 23.25 -17.42 6.87
CA LYS A 4 23.49 -18.88 6.91
C LYS A 4 23.80 -19.50 5.54
N MET A 5 23.46 -18.83 4.44
CA MET A 5 23.60 -19.33 3.06
C MET A 5 24.20 -18.22 2.18
N LYS A 6 25.36 -17.69 2.57
CA LYS A 6 26.00 -16.52 1.94
C LYS A 6 26.25 -16.74 0.44
N ARG A 7 26.84 -17.88 0.08
CA ARG A 7 27.13 -18.26 -1.31
C ARG A 7 25.87 -18.32 -2.17
N PHE A 8 24.83 -19.00 -1.69
CA PHE A 8 23.54 -19.06 -2.38
C PHE A 8 22.96 -17.65 -2.60
N PHE A 9 22.97 -16.80 -1.58
CA PHE A 9 22.49 -15.43 -1.69
C PHE A 9 23.28 -14.61 -2.72
N SER A 10 24.61 -14.72 -2.73
CA SER A 10 25.44 -13.97 -3.69
C SER A 10 25.26 -14.47 -5.13
N GLU A 11 25.23 -15.78 -5.34
CA GLU A 11 25.11 -16.39 -6.68
C GLU A 11 23.71 -16.23 -7.28
N ASN A 12 22.67 -16.19 -6.44
CA ASN A 12 21.27 -16.14 -6.89
C ASN A 12 20.61 -14.78 -6.64
N ARG A 13 21.39 -13.73 -6.34
CA ARG A 13 20.88 -12.42 -5.90
C ARG A 13 19.80 -11.86 -6.82
N CYS A 14 20.00 -11.94 -8.13
CA CYS A 14 19.06 -11.43 -9.15
C CYS A 14 17.80 -12.29 -9.34
N LEU A 15 17.81 -13.54 -8.90
CA LEU A 15 16.67 -14.46 -8.99
C LEU A 15 15.70 -14.29 -7.83
N LEU A 16 16.15 -13.70 -6.72
CA LEU A 16 15.32 -13.55 -5.53
C LEU A 16 14.09 -12.68 -5.82
N ARG A 17 12.95 -13.10 -5.27
CA ARG A 17 11.72 -12.31 -5.12
C ARG A 17 11.33 -12.40 -3.65
N VAL A 18 11.20 -11.27 -2.99
CA VAL A 18 11.08 -11.19 -1.53
C VAL A 18 9.68 -10.70 -1.19
N LEU A 19 8.85 -11.57 -0.61
CA LEU A 19 7.55 -11.15 -0.08
C LEU A 19 7.77 -10.20 1.10
N ASP A 20 7.35 -8.96 0.93
CA ASP A 20 7.52 -7.88 1.90
C ASP A 20 6.25 -7.01 1.89
N SER A 21 5.29 -7.36 2.74
CA SER A 21 3.93 -6.83 2.69
C SER A 21 3.88 -5.31 2.70
N PHE A 22 4.71 -4.64 3.51
CA PHE A 22 4.69 -3.19 3.72
C PHE A 22 5.68 -2.41 2.85
N GLY A 23 6.53 -3.13 2.10
CA GLY A 23 7.52 -2.56 1.21
C GLY A 23 8.80 -2.09 1.90
N THR A 24 9.82 -1.87 1.08
CA THR A 24 11.15 -1.41 1.45
C THR A 24 11.52 -0.21 0.57
N HIS A 25 11.83 0.94 1.18
CA HIS A 25 12.34 2.12 0.48
C HIS A 25 13.87 2.08 0.32
N ALA A 26 14.38 2.85 -0.64
CA ALA A 26 15.80 2.89 -1.00
C ALA A 26 16.73 3.17 0.19
N GLU A 27 16.33 4.10 1.05
CA GLU A 27 17.09 4.57 2.21
C GLU A 27 17.39 3.45 3.22
N PHE A 28 16.54 2.42 3.27
CA PHE A 28 16.68 1.28 4.19
C PHE A 28 17.30 0.06 3.51
N ASN A 29 17.34 0.01 2.18
CA ASN A 29 17.86 -1.15 1.47
C ASN A 29 19.38 -1.16 1.37
N LEU A 30 20.01 0.01 1.20
CA LEU A 30 21.46 0.14 1.19
C LEU A 30 21.99 0.37 2.61
N GLN A 31 22.70 -0.61 3.16
CA GLN A 31 23.14 -0.60 4.55
C GLN A 31 24.05 0.60 4.90
N SER A 32 24.97 0.96 4.01
CA SER A 32 25.88 2.10 4.23
C SER A 32 25.13 3.42 4.32
N TYR A 33 24.16 3.64 3.42
CA TYR A 33 23.32 4.83 3.42
C TYR A 33 22.45 4.91 4.68
N PHE A 34 21.79 3.80 5.05
CA PHE A 34 21.00 3.74 6.28
C PHE A 34 21.84 4.10 7.51
N SER A 35 23.04 3.52 7.61
CA SER A 35 23.93 3.74 8.76
C SER A 35 24.36 5.21 8.88
N SER A 36 24.63 5.91 7.78
CA SER A 36 25.00 7.32 7.82
C SER A 36 23.82 8.28 8.07
N HIS A 37 22.60 7.90 7.71
CA HIS A 37 21.40 8.74 7.84
C HIS A 37 20.43 8.26 8.93
N LYS A 38 20.89 7.39 9.85
CA LYS A 38 20.02 6.69 10.82
C LYS A 38 19.12 7.65 11.60
N VAL A 39 19.62 8.80 12.01
CA VAL A 39 18.87 9.79 12.80
C VAL A 39 17.69 10.35 11.99
N GLU A 40 17.93 10.78 10.76
CA GLU A 40 16.93 11.32 9.83
C GLU A 40 15.87 10.27 9.44
N LEU A 41 16.25 9.01 9.40
CA LEU A 41 15.39 7.85 9.09
C LEU A 41 14.64 7.30 10.33
N GLY A 42 14.55 8.09 11.40
CA GLY A 42 13.76 7.79 12.60
C GLY A 42 14.54 7.15 13.76
N GLY A 43 15.87 7.07 13.69
CA GLY A 43 16.74 6.72 14.82
C GLY A 43 16.70 5.25 15.28
N ARG A 44 15.84 4.41 14.70
CA ARG A 44 15.62 3.01 15.11
C ARG A 44 16.52 2.02 14.37
N SER A 45 16.39 0.73 14.71
CA SER A 45 17.13 -0.34 14.07
C SER A 45 16.59 -0.66 12.67
N ASN A 46 17.37 -1.27 11.78
CA ASN A 46 16.92 -1.70 10.46
C ASN A 46 17.08 -3.21 10.29
N PRO A 47 16.32 -4.02 11.06
CA PRO A 47 16.48 -5.47 11.05
C PRO A 47 15.94 -6.11 9.77
N TRP A 48 15.02 -5.43 9.09
CA TRP A 48 14.35 -5.92 7.88
C TRP A 48 15.02 -5.47 6.57
N GLY A 49 15.78 -4.37 6.59
CA GLY A 49 16.46 -3.83 5.41
C GLY A 49 17.90 -4.32 5.20
N GLY A 50 18.69 -3.49 4.51
CA GLY A 50 20.12 -3.73 4.28
C GLY A 50 20.40 -4.89 3.32
N SER A 51 19.43 -5.29 2.49
CA SER A 51 19.57 -6.45 1.60
C SER A 51 20.46 -6.16 0.39
N GLY A 52 20.47 -4.90 -0.06
CA GLY A 52 21.08 -4.46 -1.31
C GLY A 52 20.41 -4.98 -2.58
N LEU A 53 19.28 -5.69 -2.52
CA LEU A 53 18.59 -6.16 -3.72
C LEU A 53 18.08 -4.99 -4.59
N GLU A 54 17.78 -5.22 -5.86
CA GLU A 54 17.02 -4.24 -6.64
C GLU A 54 15.65 -4.05 -5.97
N LEU A 55 15.18 -2.82 -5.76
CA LEU A 55 13.96 -2.58 -4.98
C LEU A 55 12.72 -3.24 -5.59
N GLN A 56 12.70 -3.43 -6.90
CA GLN A 56 11.63 -4.16 -7.59
C GLN A 56 11.64 -5.67 -7.32
N GLN A 57 12.65 -6.22 -6.63
CA GLN A 57 12.64 -7.61 -6.15
C GLN A 57 11.76 -7.80 -4.91
N PHE A 58 11.45 -6.73 -4.18
CA PHE A 58 10.51 -6.78 -3.06
C PHE A 58 9.08 -6.74 -3.60
N MET A 59 8.23 -7.59 -3.03
CA MET A 59 6.88 -7.87 -3.50
C MET A 59 5.86 -7.50 -2.42
N THR A 60 5.09 -6.45 -2.66
CA THR A 60 4.17 -5.86 -1.68
C THR A 60 2.78 -6.46 -1.75
N MET A 61 2.05 -6.32 -0.64
CA MET A 61 0.67 -6.83 -0.51
C MET A 61 -0.36 -5.90 -1.17
N TYR A 62 -0.07 -4.60 -1.23
CA TYR A 62 -0.84 -3.58 -1.94
C TYR A 62 0.11 -2.70 -2.79
N PRO A 63 -0.38 -2.01 -3.82
CA PRO A 63 0.43 -1.12 -4.66
C PRO A 63 0.67 0.23 -3.97
N HIS A 64 1.34 0.22 -2.82
CA HIS A 64 1.57 1.40 -1.97
C HIS A 64 3.02 1.89 -1.98
N THR A 65 3.90 1.25 -2.74
CA THR A 65 5.33 1.57 -2.80
C THR A 65 5.83 1.34 -4.21
N ASP A 66 5.96 2.40 -5.01
CA ASP A 66 6.26 2.32 -6.44
C ASP A 66 7.72 1.89 -6.70
N ASP A 67 8.58 1.97 -5.68
CA ASP A 67 9.93 1.39 -5.71
C ASP A 67 9.93 -0.15 -5.75
N ASN A 68 8.85 -0.78 -5.27
CA ASN A 68 8.71 -2.23 -5.16
C ASN A 68 7.73 -2.77 -6.22
N THR A 69 7.69 -4.09 -6.36
CA THR A 69 6.71 -4.76 -7.23
C THR A 69 5.45 -5.05 -6.46
N PHE A 70 4.30 -4.61 -6.96
CA PHE A 70 3.02 -5.08 -6.43
C PHE A 70 2.80 -6.55 -6.81
N LEU A 71 2.72 -7.44 -5.81
CA LEU A 71 2.33 -8.84 -6.02
C LEU A 71 0.85 -9.05 -5.71
N GLY A 72 0.38 -8.52 -4.57
CA GLY A 72 -1.00 -8.69 -4.14
C GLY A 72 -1.38 -10.13 -3.80
N PHE A 73 -2.68 -10.38 -3.88
CA PHE A 73 -3.31 -11.65 -3.54
C PHE A 73 -4.64 -11.76 -4.29
N VAL A 74 -5.27 -12.92 -4.22
CA VAL A 74 -6.68 -13.10 -4.63
C VAL A 74 -7.56 -12.86 -3.41
N VAL A 75 -8.56 -12.01 -3.56
CA VAL A 75 -9.66 -11.91 -2.58
C VAL A 75 -10.57 -13.09 -2.82
N GLU A 76 -10.70 -13.94 -1.81
CA GLU A 76 -11.57 -15.09 -1.89
C GLU A 76 -13.04 -14.64 -1.97
N THR A 77 -13.80 -15.24 -2.87
CA THR A 77 -15.25 -15.01 -2.96
C THR A 77 -15.94 -16.36 -3.05
N HIS A 78 -16.97 -16.55 -2.24
CA HIS A 78 -17.78 -17.76 -2.28
C HIS A 78 -19.13 -17.47 -2.94
N ASN A 79 -19.61 -18.42 -3.74
CA ASN A 79 -20.97 -18.41 -4.27
C ASN A 79 -21.95 -18.76 -3.13
N VAL A 80 -22.36 -17.74 -2.40
CA VAL A 80 -23.42 -17.86 -1.39
C VAL A 80 -24.76 -17.59 -2.08
N ASN A 81 -25.79 -18.38 -1.74
CA ASN A 81 -27.16 -18.20 -2.26
C ASN A 81 -27.62 -16.74 -2.11
N GLN A 82 -28.09 -16.15 -3.21
CA GLN A 82 -28.43 -14.72 -3.31
C GLN A 82 -29.69 -14.30 -2.53
N SER A 83 -30.40 -15.25 -1.90
CA SER A 83 -31.71 -15.00 -1.28
C SER A 83 -31.64 -14.40 0.14
N SER A 84 -30.46 -14.20 0.71
CA SER A 84 -30.35 -13.59 2.05
C SER A 84 -30.52 -12.08 1.97
N GLN A 85 -31.64 -11.57 2.47
CA GLN A 85 -31.87 -10.14 2.65
C GLN A 85 -30.79 -9.56 3.58
N ARG A 86 -30.19 -8.42 3.18
CA ARG A 86 -29.26 -7.67 4.03
C ARG A 86 -29.98 -7.14 5.27
N THR A 87 -29.34 -7.25 6.41
CA THR A 87 -29.78 -6.62 7.66
C THR A 87 -29.03 -5.29 7.84
N ASN A 88 -29.64 -4.35 8.56
CA ASN A 88 -29.01 -3.09 8.94
C ASN A 88 -28.05 -3.28 10.13
N ASP A 89 -27.16 -4.27 10.02
CA ASP A 89 -26.22 -4.67 11.06
C ASP A 89 -24.78 -4.34 10.65
N THR A 90 -23.92 -4.22 11.66
CA THR A 90 -22.50 -3.90 11.52
C THR A 90 -21.63 -5.04 12.00
N LEU A 91 -20.72 -5.52 11.15
CA LEU A 91 -19.66 -6.44 11.55
C LEU A 91 -18.36 -5.68 11.83
N VAL A 92 -17.78 -5.91 13.00
CA VAL A 92 -16.55 -5.24 13.42
C VAL A 92 -15.31 -5.97 12.92
N TYR A 93 -14.38 -5.21 12.36
CA TYR A 93 -13.10 -5.71 11.88
C TYR A 93 -12.06 -5.79 13.00
N GLY A 94 -11.95 -6.95 13.63
CA GLY A 94 -10.92 -7.28 14.61
C GLY A 94 -11.14 -8.67 15.17
N LYS A 95 -10.22 -9.60 14.92
CA LYS A 95 -10.39 -11.02 15.30
C LYS A 95 -9.74 -11.40 16.63
N GLU A 96 -8.87 -10.53 17.14
CA GLU A 96 -8.19 -10.68 18.42
C GLU A 96 -8.56 -9.49 19.32
N VAL A 97 -8.69 -9.72 20.62
CA VAL A 97 -9.23 -8.72 21.56
C VAL A 97 -8.33 -7.51 21.67
N TYR A 98 -7.01 -7.66 21.59
CA TYR A 98 -6.10 -6.52 21.59
C TYR A 98 -6.35 -5.54 20.43
N MET A 99 -6.98 -5.97 19.33
CA MET A 99 -7.35 -5.10 18.21
C MET A 99 -8.53 -4.18 18.54
N TRP A 100 -9.29 -4.49 19.60
CA TRP A 100 -10.42 -3.73 20.09
C TRP A 100 -10.02 -2.72 21.18
N ASN A 101 -8.79 -2.79 21.70
CA ASN A 101 -8.32 -1.91 22.76
C ASN A 101 -8.46 -0.44 22.37
N GLY A 102 -9.12 0.35 23.22
CA GLY A 102 -9.35 1.78 22.99
C GLY A 102 -10.49 2.10 22.02
N SER A 103 -11.30 1.11 21.62
CA SER A 103 -12.43 1.31 20.69
C SER A 103 -13.81 1.38 21.38
N ASP A 104 -13.86 1.40 22.72
CA ASP A 104 -15.12 1.29 23.47
C ASP A 104 -16.10 2.41 23.12
N GLU A 105 -15.65 3.67 23.11
CA GLU A 105 -16.49 4.81 22.75
C GLU A 105 -17.02 4.71 21.30
N LEU A 106 -16.17 4.31 20.35
CA LEU A 106 -16.57 4.10 18.96
C LEU A 106 -17.69 3.05 18.86
N LEU A 107 -17.51 1.91 19.53
CA LEU A 107 -18.47 0.81 19.51
C LEU A 107 -19.80 1.23 20.16
N ASP A 108 -19.77 1.91 21.29
CA ASP A 108 -20.97 2.40 21.97
C ASP A 108 -21.76 3.37 21.10
N ARG A 109 -21.09 4.22 20.32
CA ARG A 109 -21.74 5.14 19.37
C ARG A 109 -22.35 4.39 18.20
N VAL A 110 -21.62 3.45 17.58
CA VAL A 110 -22.13 2.68 16.43
C VAL A 110 -23.29 1.77 16.83
N ALA A 111 -23.29 1.25 18.07
CA ALA A 111 -24.38 0.44 18.62
C ALA A 111 -25.72 1.19 18.70
N GLN A 112 -25.73 2.54 18.65
CA GLN A 112 -26.95 3.34 18.60
C GLN A 112 -27.63 3.30 17.22
N PHE A 113 -26.91 2.87 16.18
CA PHE A 113 -27.39 2.82 14.79
C PHE A 113 -27.73 1.42 14.30
N SER A 114 -27.06 0.38 14.83
CA SER A 114 -27.14 -0.99 14.32
C SER A 114 -26.68 -2.02 15.35
N GLN A 115 -27.15 -3.27 15.24
CA GLN A 115 -26.62 -4.36 16.04
C GLN A 115 -25.17 -4.65 15.63
N LEU A 116 -24.28 -4.72 16.63
CA LEU A 116 -22.88 -5.06 16.42
C LEU A 116 -22.68 -6.57 16.41
N HIS A 117 -21.90 -7.05 15.45
CA HIS A 117 -21.41 -8.42 15.33
C HIS A 117 -19.88 -8.47 15.35
N ALA A 118 -19.35 -9.61 15.75
CA ALA A 118 -17.90 -9.86 15.82
C ALA A 118 -17.56 -11.30 15.42
N THR A 119 -16.30 -11.53 15.05
CA THR A 119 -15.72 -12.86 14.82
C THR A 119 -14.41 -13.00 15.62
N VAL A 120 -14.51 -12.82 16.94
CA VAL A 120 -13.37 -12.83 17.86
C VAL A 120 -13.11 -14.23 18.40
N ALA A 121 -11.84 -14.64 18.43
CA ALA A 121 -11.45 -15.99 18.82
C ALA A 121 -11.84 -16.37 20.26
N ASP A 122 -11.64 -15.47 21.23
CA ASP A 122 -12.01 -15.71 22.62
C ASP A 122 -13.39 -15.13 22.97
N VAL A 123 -14.38 -16.02 23.13
CA VAL A 123 -15.77 -15.67 23.46
C VAL A 123 -15.91 -15.07 24.87
N ARG A 124 -14.95 -15.28 25.77
CA ARG A 124 -15.05 -14.82 27.17
C ARG A 124 -14.76 -13.32 27.31
N GLU A 125 -13.93 -12.75 26.44
CA GLU A 125 -13.43 -11.38 26.56
C GLU A 125 -14.41 -10.31 26.05
N LEU A 126 -15.46 -10.70 25.33
CA LEU A 126 -16.56 -9.81 24.92
C LEU A 126 -17.78 -9.87 25.85
N ARG A 127 -17.72 -10.65 26.94
CA ARG A 127 -18.82 -10.78 27.91
C ARG A 127 -19.15 -9.42 28.52
N GLY A 128 -20.43 -9.04 28.46
CA GLY A 128 -20.93 -7.76 28.98
C GLY A 128 -21.01 -6.63 27.94
N ARG A 129 -20.48 -6.83 26.73
CA ARG A 129 -20.70 -5.91 25.60
C ARG A 129 -21.96 -6.33 24.85
N SER A 130 -22.71 -5.36 24.33
CA SER A 130 -23.88 -5.59 23.45
C SER A 130 -23.45 -5.98 22.02
N VAL A 131 -22.61 -7.02 21.90
CA VAL A 131 -22.02 -7.49 20.63
C VAL A 131 -22.31 -8.98 20.46
N ILE A 132 -22.85 -9.37 19.30
CA ILE A 132 -23.08 -10.76 18.94
C ILE A 132 -21.78 -11.33 18.36
N ASN A 133 -21.03 -12.06 19.17
CA ASN A 133 -19.81 -12.74 18.72
C ASN A 133 -20.15 -14.10 18.08
N HIS A 134 -19.73 -14.30 16.83
CA HIS A 134 -19.89 -15.55 16.09
C HIS A 134 -18.70 -16.50 16.26
N GLY A 135 -17.65 -16.09 16.99
CA GLY A 135 -16.41 -16.86 17.09
C GLY A 135 -15.59 -16.84 15.80
N LEU A 136 -14.60 -17.73 15.69
CA LEU A 136 -13.88 -17.92 14.42
C LEU A 136 -14.76 -18.67 13.44
N LEU A 137 -14.91 -18.09 12.25
CA LEU A 137 -15.71 -18.63 11.16
C LEU A 137 -14.80 -19.20 10.07
N SER A 138 -15.30 -20.21 9.35
CA SER A 138 -14.71 -20.60 8.06
C SER A 138 -14.88 -19.49 7.02
N GLY A 139 -14.12 -19.55 5.91
CA GLY A 139 -14.25 -18.56 4.82
C GLY A 139 -15.68 -18.48 4.26
N PHE A 140 -16.35 -19.63 4.10
CA PHE A 140 -17.75 -19.67 3.64
C PHE A 140 -18.71 -18.98 4.61
N GLU A 141 -18.58 -19.26 5.92
CA GLU A 141 -19.44 -18.67 6.96
C GLU A 141 -19.18 -17.16 7.12
N LEU A 142 -17.91 -16.72 7.05
CA LEU A 142 -17.54 -15.31 7.07
C LEU A 142 -18.16 -14.56 5.89
N HIS A 143 -18.04 -15.09 4.66
CA HIS A 143 -18.66 -14.46 3.49
C HIS A 143 -20.19 -14.46 3.56
N SER A 144 -20.79 -15.54 4.10
CA SER A 144 -22.24 -15.59 4.36
C SER A 144 -22.68 -14.55 5.39
N LEU A 145 -21.85 -14.27 6.40
CA LEU A 145 -22.07 -13.19 7.34
C LEU A 145 -21.92 -11.83 6.66
N LEU A 146 -20.80 -11.56 5.97
CA LEU A 146 -20.52 -10.30 5.27
C LEU A 146 -21.60 -9.91 4.25
N ARG A 147 -22.20 -10.88 3.56
CA ARG A 147 -23.32 -10.62 2.64
C ARG A 147 -24.59 -10.14 3.33
N ARG A 148 -24.81 -10.54 4.60
CA ARG A 148 -25.95 -10.08 5.40
C ARG A 148 -25.70 -8.71 6.01
N MET A 149 -24.47 -8.43 6.41
CA MET A 149 -24.11 -7.18 7.07
C MET A 149 -24.14 -6.01 6.08
N LYS A 150 -24.62 -4.85 6.52
CA LYS A 150 -24.61 -3.63 5.70
C LYS A 150 -23.29 -2.88 5.86
N VAL A 151 -22.73 -2.91 7.06
CA VAL A 151 -21.52 -2.18 7.42
C VAL A 151 -20.43 -3.15 7.90
N PHE A 152 -19.20 -2.89 7.45
CA PHE A 152 -17.99 -3.47 7.99
C PHE A 152 -17.18 -2.35 8.66
N LEU A 153 -17.00 -2.41 9.98
CA LEU A 153 -16.43 -1.32 10.77
C LEU A 153 -14.95 -1.55 11.06
N GLY A 154 -14.08 -0.70 10.54
CA GLY A 154 -12.67 -0.64 10.93
C GLY A 154 -12.47 -0.01 12.31
N LEU A 155 -11.56 -0.59 13.10
CA LEU A 155 -11.15 -0.06 14.42
C LEU A 155 -9.81 0.68 14.40
N GLY A 156 -9.16 0.79 13.24
CA GLY A 156 -7.84 1.40 13.08
C GLY A 156 -6.68 0.39 13.16
N PHE A 157 -6.95 -0.87 13.53
CA PHE A 157 -6.02 -1.99 13.45
C PHE A 157 -6.81 -3.30 13.23
N PRO A 158 -6.32 -4.27 12.43
CA PRO A 158 -5.02 -4.31 11.75
C PRO A 158 -4.97 -3.42 10.50
N LEU A 159 -3.75 -3.01 10.15
CA LEU A 159 -3.45 -2.08 9.07
C LEU A 159 -3.30 -2.84 7.75
N GLU A 160 -3.92 -2.31 6.68
CA GLU A 160 -3.81 -2.84 5.31
C GLU A 160 -4.05 -4.35 5.25
N GLY A 161 -5.05 -4.89 5.94
CA GLY A 161 -5.40 -6.31 5.80
C GLY A 161 -6.30 -6.61 4.59
N PRO A 162 -6.55 -7.89 4.27
CA PRO A 162 -7.40 -8.29 3.14
C PRO A 162 -8.91 -8.16 3.41
N ALA A 163 -9.35 -8.28 4.67
CA ALA A 163 -10.77 -8.35 5.04
C ALA A 163 -11.65 -7.19 4.55
N PRO A 164 -11.18 -5.93 4.48
CA PRO A 164 -11.96 -4.86 3.86
C PRO A 164 -12.34 -5.14 2.40
N LEU A 165 -11.46 -5.75 1.61
CA LEU A 165 -11.78 -6.13 0.23
C LEU A 165 -12.78 -7.29 0.18
N GLU A 166 -12.70 -8.26 1.08
CA GLU A 166 -13.70 -9.34 1.20
C GLU A 166 -15.09 -8.77 1.55
N ALA A 167 -15.15 -7.79 2.44
CA ALA A 167 -16.38 -7.10 2.80
C ALA A 167 -17.00 -6.35 1.60
N ILE A 168 -16.18 -5.58 0.87
CA ILE A 168 -16.61 -4.84 -0.32
C ILE A 168 -17.02 -5.79 -1.47
N ALA A 169 -16.30 -6.89 -1.65
CA ALA A 169 -16.62 -7.93 -2.63
C ALA A 169 -17.91 -8.70 -2.28
N ASN A 170 -18.32 -8.68 -1.01
CA ASN A 170 -19.62 -9.17 -0.55
C ASN A 170 -20.63 -8.03 -0.36
N GLY A 171 -20.33 -6.80 -0.82
CA GLY A 171 -21.20 -5.61 -0.89
C GLY A 171 -21.50 -4.90 0.43
N ALA A 172 -20.76 -5.18 1.50
CA ALA A 172 -20.81 -4.36 2.71
C ALA A 172 -20.03 -3.05 2.49
N VAL A 173 -20.48 -1.97 3.13
CA VAL A 173 -19.77 -0.68 3.16
C VAL A 173 -18.69 -0.74 4.24
N PHE A 174 -17.44 -0.46 3.87
CA PHE A 174 -16.35 -0.38 4.83
C PHE A 174 -16.23 1.04 5.42
N ILE A 175 -16.40 1.16 6.74
CA ILE A 175 -16.02 2.37 7.47
C ILE A 175 -14.52 2.28 7.76
N ASN A 176 -13.74 3.13 7.12
CA ASN A 176 -12.28 3.13 7.16
C ASN A 176 -11.77 4.29 8.03
N PRO A 177 -11.24 4.04 9.24
CA PRO A 177 -10.72 5.10 10.09
C PRO A 177 -9.58 5.88 9.44
N THR A 178 -9.66 7.21 9.42
CA THR A 178 -8.54 8.09 9.05
C THR A 178 -7.51 8.18 10.17
N PHE A 179 -6.28 8.53 9.80
CA PHE A 179 -5.20 8.82 10.73
C PHE A 179 -4.69 10.23 10.50
N ASN A 180 -4.94 11.12 11.46
CA ASN A 180 -4.39 12.47 11.48
C ASN A 180 -3.75 12.75 12.85
N PRO A 181 -2.41 12.84 12.95
CA PRO A 181 -1.45 12.69 11.86
C PRO A 181 -1.37 11.25 11.31
N PRO A 182 -0.86 11.06 10.07
CA PRO A 182 -0.63 9.73 9.50
C PRO A 182 0.25 8.82 10.36
N LYS A 183 -0.03 7.51 10.31
CA LYS A 183 0.79 6.50 11.00
C LYS A 183 1.99 6.13 10.15
N SER A 184 3.18 6.19 10.72
CA SER A 184 4.43 5.82 10.05
C SER A 184 5.44 5.26 11.04
N ARG A 185 6.62 4.89 10.55
CA ARG A 185 7.77 4.50 11.38
C ARG A 185 8.11 5.54 12.45
N ARG A 186 7.82 6.82 12.20
CA ARG A 186 8.12 7.94 13.12
C ARG A 186 7.06 8.12 14.20
N SER A 187 5.81 7.77 13.92
CA SER A 187 4.67 8.08 14.78
C SER A 187 3.99 6.86 15.41
N TYR A 188 4.29 5.63 14.96
CA TYR A 188 3.56 4.44 15.38
C TYR A 188 4.46 3.22 15.62
N ALA A 189 4.37 2.64 16.82
CA ALA A 189 5.26 1.58 17.30
C ALA A 189 5.30 0.34 16.39
N PHE A 190 4.17 -0.04 15.80
CA PHE A 190 4.09 -1.17 14.85
C PHE A 190 5.00 -0.98 13.61
N PHE A 191 5.27 0.26 13.22
CA PHE A 191 6.12 0.60 12.08
C PHE A 191 7.58 0.87 12.47
N ALA A 192 7.91 0.95 13.77
CA ALA A 192 9.18 1.49 14.26
C ALA A 192 10.44 0.87 13.64
N ASP A 193 10.39 -0.42 13.28
CA ASP A 193 11.51 -1.13 12.66
C ASP A 193 11.29 -1.43 11.17
N LYS A 194 10.12 -1.15 10.57
CA LYS A 194 9.84 -1.45 9.16
C LYS A 194 10.68 -0.59 8.21
N PRO A 195 11.19 -1.13 7.09
CA PRO A 195 12.20 -0.49 6.25
C PRO A 195 11.58 0.53 5.26
N THR A 196 10.68 1.39 5.74
CA THR A 196 9.96 2.38 4.95
C THR A 196 9.66 3.63 5.78
N LEU A 197 9.62 4.78 5.11
CA LEU A 197 9.11 6.04 5.66
C LEU A 197 7.65 6.32 5.26
N ARG A 198 6.99 5.38 4.57
CA ARG A 198 5.62 5.53 4.11
C ARG A 198 4.69 5.86 5.28
N GLU A 199 3.77 6.76 5.00
CA GLU A 199 2.76 7.23 5.93
C GLU A 199 1.40 6.68 5.52
N LEU A 200 0.67 6.08 6.46
CA LEU A 200 -0.69 5.60 6.26
C LEU A 200 -1.67 6.69 6.70
N THR A 201 -2.48 7.15 5.75
CA THR A 201 -3.54 8.16 5.94
C THR A 201 -4.82 7.57 6.54
N SER A 202 -5.00 6.26 6.47
CA SER A 202 -6.15 5.53 7.00
C SER A 202 -5.80 4.07 7.32
N GLN A 203 -6.74 3.33 7.91
CA GLN A 203 -6.54 1.91 8.24
C GLN A 203 -6.21 1.07 7.00
N ASN A 204 -6.80 1.39 5.85
CA ASN A 204 -6.46 0.79 4.56
C ASN A 204 -6.42 1.87 3.44
N PRO A 205 -5.24 2.46 3.17
CA PRO A 205 -5.10 3.52 2.16
C PRO A 205 -5.37 3.07 0.72
N TYR A 206 -5.25 1.76 0.44
CA TYR A 206 -5.58 1.25 -0.90
C TYR A 206 -7.07 1.43 -1.18
N VAL A 207 -7.94 0.96 -0.28
CA VAL A 207 -9.39 1.06 -0.49
C VAL A 207 -9.90 2.50 -0.33
N GLU A 208 -9.20 3.35 0.44
CA GLU A 208 -9.42 4.80 0.46
C GLU A 208 -9.23 5.41 -0.93
N ARG A 209 -8.11 5.11 -1.60
CA ARG A 209 -7.69 5.77 -2.83
C ARG A 209 -8.31 5.18 -4.10
N PHE A 210 -8.40 3.86 -4.19
CA PHE A 210 -8.74 3.14 -5.44
C PHE A 210 -10.17 2.59 -5.47
N ILE A 211 -10.90 2.68 -4.36
CA ILE A 211 -12.32 2.29 -4.29
C ILE A 211 -13.16 3.49 -3.87
N GLY A 212 -12.94 4.01 -2.66
CA GLY A 212 -13.66 5.16 -2.14
C GLY A 212 -15.17 4.94 -2.02
N ARG A 213 -15.92 6.04 -1.94
CA ARG A 213 -17.39 6.01 -1.85
C ARG A 213 -18.01 5.48 -3.15
N PRO A 214 -19.13 4.75 -3.09
CA PRO A 214 -19.94 4.46 -1.90
C PRO A 214 -19.49 3.25 -1.08
N HIS A 215 -18.55 2.44 -1.58
CA HIS A 215 -18.14 1.19 -0.92
C HIS A 215 -17.28 1.41 0.32
N VAL A 216 -16.54 2.51 0.37
CA VAL A 216 -15.62 2.86 1.44
C VAL A 216 -15.90 4.28 1.91
N ILE A 217 -16.21 4.41 3.19
CA ILE A 217 -16.37 5.69 3.86
C ILE A 217 -15.16 5.91 4.75
N THR A 218 -14.20 6.70 4.26
CA THR A 218 -13.00 7.04 5.02
C THR A 218 -13.27 8.26 5.88
N VAL A 219 -13.22 8.10 7.21
CA VAL A 219 -13.71 9.10 8.16
C VAL A 219 -12.91 9.12 9.46
N ASP A 220 -12.83 10.28 10.12
CA ASP A 220 -12.35 10.35 11.48
C ASP A 220 -13.40 9.78 12.44
N VAL A 221 -13.12 8.58 12.95
CA VAL A 221 -14.04 7.86 13.85
C VAL A 221 -14.07 8.43 15.27
N THR A 222 -13.19 9.38 15.60
CA THR A 222 -13.21 10.11 16.87
C THR A 222 -14.07 11.38 16.79
N ASP A 223 -14.34 11.87 15.58
CA ASP A 223 -15.30 12.96 15.36
C ASP A 223 -16.71 12.39 15.30
N VAL A 224 -17.47 12.64 16.37
CA VAL A 224 -18.85 12.15 16.53
C VAL A 224 -19.74 12.53 15.34
N LYS A 225 -19.66 13.76 14.84
CA LYS A 225 -20.54 14.21 13.75
C LYS A 225 -20.22 13.48 12.46
N GLN A 226 -18.93 13.33 12.17
CA GLN A 226 -18.50 12.63 10.96
C GLN A 226 -18.86 11.13 11.04
N LEU A 227 -18.68 10.49 12.20
CA LEU A 227 -19.07 9.11 12.43
C LEU A 227 -20.58 8.89 12.25
N GLU A 228 -21.41 9.73 12.87
CA GLU A 228 -22.87 9.61 12.74
C GLU A 228 -23.33 9.78 11.29
N GLN A 229 -22.75 10.74 10.56
CA GLN A 229 -23.03 10.94 9.14
C GLN A 229 -22.60 9.72 8.31
N ALA A 230 -21.40 9.19 8.56
CA ALA A 230 -20.89 8.00 7.88
C ALA A 230 -21.78 6.78 8.12
N MET A 231 -22.24 6.56 9.35
CA MET A 231 -23.14 5.45 9.68
C MET A 231 -24.50 5.57 8.99
N ARG A 232 -25.11 6.77 8.99
CA ARG A 232 -26.38 7.02 8.29
C ARG A 232 -26.25 6.81 6.78
N GLU A 233 -25.15 7.26 6.19
CA GLU A 233 -24.87 7.05 4.77
C GLU A 233 -24.66 5.57 4.46
N ALA A 234 -23.83 4.87 5.22
CA ALA A 234 -23.57 3.45 5.00
C ALA A 234 -24.86 2.62 5.11
N LEU A 235 -25.67 2.87 6.14
CA LEU A 235 -26.94 2.17 6.38
C LEU A 235 -28.05 2.55 5.40
N SER A 236 -27.95 3.65 4.67
CA SER A 236 -28.89 3.99 3.59
C SER A 236 -28.40 3.57 2.20
N SER A 237 -27.09 3.37 2.03
CA SER A 237 -26.50 2.97 0.75
C SER A 237 -26.72 1.48 0.42
N GLU A 238 -26.78 1.16 -0.87
CA GLU A 238 -26.83 -0.23 -1.36
C GLU A 238 -25.81 -0.41 -2.50
N PRO A 239 -24.51 -0.32 -2.19
CA PRO A 239 -23.49 -0.47 -3.22
C PRO A 239 -23.53 -1.88 -3.81
N ARG A 240 -23.35 -1.96 -5.13
CA ARG A 240 -23.15 -3.26 -5.79
C ARG A 240 -21.84 -3.88 -5.28
N PRO A 241 -21.81 -5.19 -4.99
CA PRO A 241 -20.56 -5.87 -4.66
C PRO A 241 -19.49 -5.57 -5.71
N TYR A 242 -18.29 -5.23 -5.24
CA TYR A 242 -17.21 -4.77 -6.10
C TYR A 242 -15.88 -5.39 -5.69
N LEU A 243 -15.08 -5.77 -6.67
CA LEU A 243 -13.73 -6.27 -6.46
C LEU A 243 -12.84 -5.74 -7.58
N PRO A 244 -11.80 -4.95 -7.28
CA PRO A 244 -10.86 -4.51 -8.30
C PRO A 244 -10.23 -5.70 -9.04
N PHE A 245 -10.09 -5.58 -10.36
CA PHE A 245 -9.64 -6.68 -11.21
C PHE A 245 -8.32 -7.31 -10.73
N GLU A 246 -7.36 -6.51 -10.28
CA GLU A 246 -6.05 -6.93 -9.77
C GLU A 246 -6.10 -7.85 -8.54
N PHE A 247 -7.23 -7.90 -7.83
CA PHE A 247 -7.47 -8.80 -6.69
C PHE A 247 -8.36 -10.00 -7.06
N THR A 248 -8.73 -10.16 -8.33
CA THR A 248 -9.38 -11.37 -8.83
C THR A 248 -8.36 -12.47 -9.17
N VAL A 249 -8.83 -13.72 -9.33
CA VAL A 249 -7.99 -14.82 -9.83
C VAL A 249 -7.34 -14.45 -11.17
N ASN A 250 -8.12 -13.95 -12.11
CA ASN A 250 -7.61 -13.59 -13.44
C ASN A 250 -6.64 -12.42 -13.41
N GLY A 251 -6.90 -11.41 -12.58
CA GLY A 251 -5.98 -10.28 -12.43
C GLY A 251 -4.66 -10.67 -11.79
N MET A 252 -4.68 -11.51 -10.76
CA MET A 252 -3.45 -12.02 -10.16
C MET A 252 -2.68 -12.92 -11.15
N LEU A 253 -3.36 -13.82 -11.88
CA LEU A 253 -2.72 -14.67 -12.89
C LEU A 253 -2.08 -13.84 -14.01
N GLN A 254 -2.77 -12.81 -14.52
CA GLN A 254 -2.20 -11.89 -15.51
C GLN A 254 -0.92 -11.23 -14.96
N ARG A 255 -0.99 -10.66 -13.77
CA ARG A 255 0.15 -9.97 -13.14
C ARG A 255 1.32 -10.93 -12.92
N VAL A 256 1.09 -12.07 -12.29
CA VAL A 256 2.13 -13.08 -12.02
C VAL A 256 2.74 -13.61 -13.31
N ASN A 257 1.94 -13.89 -14.34
CA ASN A 257 2.41 -14.30 -15.65
C ASN A 257 3.39 -13.27 -16.25
N MET A 258 3.04 -11.99 -16.18
CA MET A 258 3.91 -10.92 -16.67
C MET A 258 5.21 -10.79 -15.88
N LEU A 259 5.13 -10.88 -14.54
CA LEU A 259 6.31 -10.80 -13.68
C LEU A 259 7.28 -11.96 -13.93
N ILE A 260 6.78 -13.19 -14.09
CA ILE A 260 7.61 -14.37 -14.37
C ILE A 260 8.27 -14.26 -15.75
N ASN A 261 7.52 -13.88 -16.78
CA ASN A 261 8.01 -13.93 -18.15
C ASN A 261 8.83 -12.71 -18.58
N LYS A 262 8.62 -11.54 -17.94
CA LYS A 262 9.21 -10.28 -18.42
C LYS A 262 10.11 -9.59 -17.40
N GLN A 263 9.88 -9.72 -16.09
CA GLN A 263 10.69 -9.03 -15.09
C GLN A 263 11.98 -9.80 -14.81
N ASN A 264 13.10 -9.31 -15.34
CA ASN A 264 14.41 -9.94 -15.21
C ASN A 264 15.43 -8.97 -14.57
N PHE A 265 16.12 -9.43 -13.53
CA PHE A 265 17.18 -8.67 -12.86
C PHE A 265 18.58 -9.27 -13.05
N CYS A 266 18.69 -10.41 -13.75
CA CYS A 266 19.95 -11.11 -14.00
C CYS A 266 20.63 -10.64 -15.30
N THR A 267 19.83 -10.15 -16.24
CA THR A 267 20.29 -9.55 -17.49
C THR A 267 19.58 -8.22 -17.73
N THR A 268 19.98 -7.48 -18.76
CA THR A 268 19.25 -6.30 -19.20
C THR A 268 17.80 -6.67 -19.53
N SER A 269 16.86 -5.99 -18.88
CA SER A 269 15.42 -6.15 -19.10
C SER A 269 14.87 -4.95 -19.87
N ASN A 270 14.04 -5.21 -20.87
CA ASN A 270 13.25 -4.19 -21.57
C ASN A 270 11.80 -4.15 -21.04
N PHE A 271 11.59 -4.56 -19.78
CA PHE A 271 10.30 -4.55 -19.12
C PHE A 271 10.32 -3.66 -17.87
N PRO A 272 9.39 -2.69 -17.77
CA PRO A 272 8.43 -2.28 -18.80
C PRO A 272 9.11 -1.73 -20.07
N PRO A 273 8.43 -1.70 -21.23
CA PRO A 273 9.03 -1.17 -22.46
C PRO A 273 9.39 0.31 -22.31
N ARG A 274 10.60 0.71 -22.68
CA ARG A 274 11.08 2.11 -22.55
C ARG A 274 10.15 3.15 -23.21
N LYS A 275 9.35 2.76 -24.21
CA LYS A 275 8.33 3.61 -24.85
C LYS A 275 7.19 4.02 -23.91
N ALA A 276 6.96 3.28 -22.81
CA ALA A 276 5.98 3.61 -21.79
C ALA A 276 6.47 4.72 -20.84
N ALA A 277 7.76 5.07 -20.88
CA ALA A 277 8.34 6.07 -20.01
C ALA A 277 7.78 7.46 -20.31
N ARG A 278 7.31 8.14 -19.26
CA ARG A 278 6.88 9.54 -19.28
C ARG A 278 7.65 10.28 -18.22
N ILE A 279 8.51 11.23 -18.62
CA ILE A 279 9.28 12.02 -17.65
C ILE A 279 8.44 13.19 -17.15
N VAL A 280 8.36 13.30 -15.83
CA VAL A 280 7.64 14.34 -15.10
C VAL A 280 8.62 15.09 -14.21
N TYR A 281 8.51 16.41 -14.16
CA TYR A 281 9.24 17.22 -13.19
C TYR A 281 8.35 17.42 -11.97
N ALA A 282 8.79 16.94 -10.82
CA ALA A 282 8.07 17.10 -9.56
C ALA A 282 8.02 18.57 -9.14
N SER A 283 6.92 18.96 -8.50
CA SER A 283 6.79 20.23 -7.80
C SER A 283 7.68 20.27 -6.55
N ARG A 284 7.76 21.44 -5.92
CA ARG A 284 8.49 21.62 -4.65
C ARG A 284 7.94 20.67 -3.58
N LEU A 285 8.82 20.12 -2.74
CA LEU A 285 8.46 19.24 -1.63
C LEU A 285 7.60 18.03 -2.05
N GLN A 286 7.81 17.52 -3.26
CA GLN A 286 7.03 16.43 -3.83
C GLN A 286 7.91 15.22 -4.18
N SER A 287 7.43 14.01 -3.85
CA SER A 287 8.04 12.76 -4.29
C SER A 287 7.69 12.45 -5.76
N CYS A 288 8.38 11.48 -6.36
CA CYS A 288 8.03 11.02 -7.70
C CYS A 288 6.72 10.24 -7.72
N GLU A 289 6.40 9.46 -6.67
CA GLU A 289 5.10 8.80 -6.53
C GLU A 289 3.95 9.82 -6.63
N LYS A 290 4.05 10.93 -5.90
CA LYS A 290 3.02 11.97 -5.90
C LYS A 290 2.97 12.72 -7.24
N ALA A 291 4.12 13.08 -7.79
CA ALA A 291 4.21 13.81 -9.06
C ALA A 291 3.64 13.00 -10.25
N CYS A 292 3.86 11.68 -10.27
CA CYS A 292 3.27 10.77 -11.24
C CYS A 292 1.77 10.60 -10.99
N SER A 293 1.37 10.36 -9.73
CA SER A 293 -0.04 10.16 -9.36
C SER A 293 -0.93 11.34 -9.73
N GLU A 294 -0.48 12.58 -9.55
CA GLU A 294 -1.25 13.79 -9.91
C GLU A 294 -1.51 13.90 -11.42
N ARG A 295 -0.78 13.15 -12.23
CA ARG A 295 -0.94 13.06 -13.68
C ARG A 295 -1.64 11.78 -14.14
N GLY A 296 -2.23 11.02 -13.20
CA GLY A 296 -2.85 9.72 -13.51
C GLY A 296 -1.84 8.65 -13.92
N LEU A 297 -0.60 8.74 -13.44
CA LEU A 297 0.49 7.81 -13.73
C LEU A 297 1.02 7.18 -12.43
N ILE A 298 1.88 6.18 -12.56
CA ILE A 298 2.65 5.59 -11.45
C ILE A 298 4.14 5.84 -11.67
N CYS A 299 4.93 6.00 -10.60
CA CYS A 299 6.39 6.08 -10.74
C CYS A 299 6.94 4.71 -11.19
N GLU A 300 7.87 4.71 -12.16
CA GLU A 300 8.49 3.48 -12.66
C GLU A 300 9.99 3.52 -12.42
N ARG A 301 10.41 2.83 -11.35
CA ARG A 301 11.81 2.83 -10.91
C ARG A 301 12.78 2.34 -11.99
N SER A 302 12.39 1.40 -12.84
CA SER A 302 13.29 0.88 -13.89
C SER A 302 13.67 1.93 -14.94
N PHE A 303 12.93 3.03 -15.04
CA PHE A 303 13.15 4.12 -16.00
C PHE A 303 13.98 5.29 -15.44
N PHE A 304 14.55 5.17 -14.24
CA PHE A 304 15.46 6.21 -13.74
C PHE A 304 16.69 6.39 -14.64
N ASP A 305 17.12 5.35 -15.35
CA ASP A 305 18.18 5.46 -16.38
C ASP A 305 17.79 6.41 -17.55
N ILE A 306 16.50 6.51 -17.87
CA ILE A 306 15.96 7.48 -18.82
C ILE A 306 15.93 8.88 -18.20
N ALA A 307 15.46 9.00 -16.95
CA ALA A 307 15.42 10.27 -16.22
C ALA A 307 16.81 10.91 -16.02
N GLU A 308 17.87 10.10 -16.02
CA GLU A 308 19.28 10.52 -15.91
C GLU A 308 19.85 11.13 -17.21
N GLN A 309 19.18 10.98 -18.36
CA GLN A 309 19.69 11.50 -19.63
C GLN A 309 19.89 13.01 -19.57
N GLU A 310 20.93 13.49 -20.27
CA GLU A 310 21.31 14.92 -20.26
C GLU A 310 20.18 15.84 -20.73
N SER A 311 19.37 15.36 -21.68
CA SER A 311 18.17 16.05 -22.16
C SER A 311 17.17 16.40 -21.05
N PHE A 312 17.15 15.65 -19.94
CA PHE A 312 16.28 15.93 -18.80
C PHE A 312 17.01 16.65 -17.67
N VAL A 313 18.21 16.19 -17.31
CA VAL A 313 19.01 16.74 -16.19
C VAL A 313 19.57 18.13 -16.49
N ASN A 314 19.86 18.41 -17.76
CA ASN A 314 20.37 19.68 -18.27
C ASN A 314 19.48 20.21 -19.41
N ARG A 315 18.16 20.08 -19.26
CA ARG A 315 17.17 20.44 -20.30
C ARG A 315 17.37 21.86 -20.85
N ASP A 316 17.65 22.81 -19.97
CA ASP A 316 17.80 24.23 -20.32
C ASP A 316 19.26 24.59 -20.69
N LYS A 317 20.16 23.60 -20.80
CA LYS A 317 21.61 23.75 -21.06
C LYS A 317 22.31 24.74 -20.12
N SER A 318 21.80 24.90 -18.91
CA SER A 318 22.27 25.90 -17.95
C SER A 318 23.23 25.33 -16.90
N CYS A 319 23.50 24.02 -16.91
CA CYS A 319 24.40 23.39 -15.95
C CYS A 319 25.86 23.61 -16.35
N PRO A 320 26.69 24.30 -15.55
CA PRO A 320 28.12 24.44 -15.85
C PRO A 320 28.82 23.08 -15.86
N ASN A 321 28.44 22.20 -14.93
CA ASN A 321 28.86 20.81 -14.84
C ASN A 321 27.69 19.95 -14.35
N ILE A 322 27.67 18.68 -14.75
CA ILE A 322 26.73 17.68 -14.23
C ILE A 322 27.47 16.87 -13.18
N THR A 323 27.02 16.93 -11.93
CA THR A 323 27.63 16.21 -10.80
C THR A 323 26.95 14.86 -10.59
N ARG A 324 27.66 13.91 -9.98
CA ARG A 324 27.09 12.64 -9.54
C ARG A 324 27.03 12.62 -8.02
N ILE A 325 25.87 12.29 -7.45
CA ILE A 325 25.63 12.26 -6.00
C ILE A 325 24.97 10.95 -5.60
N ALA A 326 25.35 10.40 -4.45
CA ALA A 326 24.69 9.24 -3.86
C ALA A 326 23.54 9.72 -2.98
N SER A 327 22.38 9.94 -3.57
CA SER A 327 21.22 10.50 -2.86
C SER A 327 19.91 9.93 -3.40
N PRO A 328 18.93 9.61 -2.54
CA PRO A 328 17.64 9.13 -2.98
C PRO A 328 16.79 10.20 -3.68
N LEU A 329 17.24 11.46 -3.66
CA LEU A 329 16.58 12.56 -4.35
C LEU A 329 16.99 12.68 -5.82
N ALA A 330 18.13 12.11 -6.23
CA ALA A 330 18.59 12.14 -7.62
C ALA A 330 17.73 11.23 -8.53
N PRO A 331 17.55 11.58 -9.83
CA PRO A 331 18.09 12.76 -10.51
C PRO A 331 17.27 14.03 -10.29
N TYR A 332 17.95 15.17 -10.39
CA TYR A 332 17.36 16.50 -10.50
C TYR A 332 18.30 17.42 -11.30
N LYS A 333 17.93 18.68 -11.52
CA LYS A 333 18.70 19.62 -12.35
C LYS A 333 20.20 19.61 -12.00
N CYS A 334 21.05 19.37 -12.99
CA CYS A 334 22.51 19.26 -12.90
C CYS A 334 23.07 18.12 -12.03
N HIS A 335 22.25 17.21 -11.51
CA HIS A 335 22.67 16.16 -10.58
C HIS A 335 22.15 14.79 -11.03
N ARG A 336 23.10 13.89 -11.26
CA ARG A 336 22.90 12.48 -11.60
C ARG A 336 23.14 11.58 -10.40
N GLN A 337 22.58 10.38 -10.43
CA GLN A 337 22.77 9.37 -9.40
C GLN A 337 24.19 8.74 -9.50
N ALA A 338 24.88 8.68 -8.37
CA ALA A 338 26.14 7.96 -8.20
C ALA A 338 25.93 6.51 -7.74
N GLU A 339 24.85 6.23 -7.02
CA GLU A 339 24.55 4.92 -6.45
C GLU A 339 23.18 4.43 -6.91
N ARG A 340 23.17 3.45 -7.81
CA ARG A 340 21.95 2.94 -8.46
C ARG A 340 20.92 2.40 -7.46
N LEU A 341 21.35 1.83 -6.33
CA LEU A 341 20.41 1.32 -5.32
C LEU A 341 19.66 2.44 -4.59
N LEU A 342 20.08 3.69 -4.72
CA LEU A 342 19.40 4.85 -4.14
C LEU A 342 18.34 5.46 -5.04
N PHE A 343 18.15 5.02 -6.29
CA PHE A 343 16.96 5.44 -7.03
C PHE A 343 15.69 5.13 -6.24
N SER A 344 14.86 6.15 -6.04
CA SER A 344 13.72 6.15 -5.14
C SER A 344 12.53 6.88 -5.75
N CYS A 345 11.36 6.25 -5.81
CA CYS A 345 10.11 6.91 -6.13
C CYS A 345 9.60 7.73 -4.94
N ALA A 346 9.75 7.21 -3.72
CA ALA A 346 9.07 7.70 -2.53
C ALA A 346 9.70 8.95 -1.88
N SER A 347 10.99 9.20 -2.08
CA SER A 347 11.70 10.24 -1.32
C SER A 347 11.23 11.65 -1.67
N VAL A 348 10.94 12.43 -0.62
CA VAL A 348 10.51 13.83 -0.68
C VAL A 348 11.70 14.73 -0.34
N PRO A 349 12.00 15.76 -1.17
CA PRO A 349 13.01 16.75 -0.82
C PRO A 349 12.70 17.49 0.49
N PRO A 350 13.70 17.75 1.36
CA PRO A 350 13.50 18.45 2.63
C PRO A 350 13.30 19.96 2.46
N ASN A 351 13.63 20.51 1.29
CA ASN A 351 13.48 21.91 0.94
C ASN A 351 13.02 22.05 -0.51
N ASP A 352 12.72 23.28 -0.93
CA ASP A 352 12.14 23.57 -2.24
C ASP A 352 13.16 23.79 -3.36
N GLN A 353 14.45 23.61 -3.08
CA GLN A 353 15.54 23.81 -4.06
C GLN A 353 15.68 22.61 -5.01
N ILE A 354 15.22 21.44 -4.59
CA ILE A 354 15.32 20.19 -5.36
C ILE A 354 13.97 19.89 -5.99
N LEU A 355 13.93 19.97 -7.32
CA LEU A 355 12.80 19.50 -8.14
C LEU A 355 13.22 18.18 -8.79
N ARG A 356 12.64 17.08 -8.32
CA ARG A 356 12.99 15.73 -8.79
C ARG A 356 12.56 15.53 -10.23
N ILE A 357 13.38 14.81 -10.99
CA ILE A 357 13.04 14.33 -12.34
C ILE A 357 12.54 12.90 -12.20
N CYS A 358 11.25 12.72 -12.46
CA CYS A 358 10.51 11.53 -12.09
C CYS A 358 10.16 10.70 -13.33
N PRO A 359 10.64 9.46 -13.40
CA PRO A 359 10.19 8.54 -14.42
C PRO A 359 8.82 7.97 -14.03
N CYS A 360 7.82 8.20 -14.88
CA CYS A 360 6.49 7.66 -14.71
C CYS A 360 6.16 6.69 -15.86
N ARG A 361 5.08 5.92 -15.68
CA ARG A 361 4.41 5.16 -16.74
C ARG A 361 2.91 5.19 -16.53
N ASP A 362 2.16 4.86 -17.57
CA ASP A 362 0.74 4.57 -17.44
C ASP A 362 0.51 3.18 -16.82
N PHE A 363 -0.76 2.87 -16.57
CA PHE A 363 -1.18 1.57 -16.08
C PHE A 363 -2.54 1.18 -16.66
N ILE A 364 -2.82 -0.12 -16.70
CA ILE A 364 -4.12 -0.66 -17.07
C ILE A 364 -5.08 -0.43 -15.91
N GLU A 365 -6.25 0.12 -16.17
CA GLU A 365 -7.27 0.34 -15.15
C GLU A 365 -7.63 -0.98 -14.44
N GLY A 366 -7.60 -0.97 -13.11
CA GLY A 366 -7.77 -2.19 -12.30
C GLY A 366 -6.59 -3.16 -12.32
N GLN A 367 -5.45 -2.82 -12.94
CA GLN A 367 -4.19 -3.58 -12.89
C GLN A 367 -2.97 -2.64 -12.89
N ILE A 368 -2.70 -2.02 -11.74
CA ILE A 368 -1.71 -0.94 -11.64
C ILE A 368 -0.25 -1.41 -11.89
N ALA A 369 0.01 -2.71 -11.66
CA ALA A 369 1.31 -3.33 -11.90
C ALA A 369 1.74 -3.33 -13.37
N LEU A 370 0.81 -3.18 -14.32
CA LEU A 370 1.08 -3.33 -15.75
C LEU A 370 0.72 -2.06 -16.52
N CYS A 371 1.63 -1.59 -17.36
CA CYS A 371 1.40 -0.52 -18.33
C CYS A 371 0.55 -0.99 -19.51
N SER A 372 -0.02 -0.05 -20.29
CA SER A 372 -0.80 -0.40 -21.48
C SER A 372 0.01 -1.18 -22.53
N LEU A 373 1.32 -0.91 -22.59
CA LEU A 373 2.27 -1.59 -23.48
C LEU A 373 2.93 -2.84 -22.85
N CYS A 374 2.51 -3.24 -21.65
CA CYS A 374 3.19 -4.30 -20.91
C CYS A 374 2.70 -5.69 -21.29
N LEU A 375 1.50 -5.83 -21.84
CA LEU A 375 0.89 -7.11 -22.22
C LEU A 375 1.47 -7.68 -23.53
#